data_AF-A0AAV5TEB5-F1
#
_entry.id   AF-A0AAV5TEB5-F1
#
_cell.length_a   1.000
_cell.length_b   1.000
_cell.length_c   1.000
_cell.angle_alpha   90.00
_cell.angle_beta   90.00
_cell.angle_gamma   90.00
#
_symmetry.space_group_name_H-M   'P 1'
#
loop_
_entity.id
_entity.type
_entity.pdbx_description
1 polymer ?
#
loop_
_entity_poly.entity_id
_entity_poly.type
_entity_poly.pdbx_seq_one_letter_code
_entity_poly.pdbx_strand_id
1 'polypeptide(L)'
;MAKQATLIINAVGPFRLHGEPVVKAAVENGANYIDVSGEPAYLEKVEMKYARQARENGVYVVGASGYDYGTQDLGTDLLKRNFDDTLGYFEAFVKNNFGPSAYSYSSTSYYTLMDSLSSTEEDNLGQMRRSIMPDRLPKTKFKVPDKGLLWKLKENSLQGWILPFPGADKSIVQRSQYYDYHVNGKRPFQISTYIAFESLSNALLLGGWMTAFGMLSKFSTTRKLLESYPEQCSFNMFKDSGTTKQQMEESHFEYFFFGRGWYDGDNVDELNPNKKVNANH
;
A
#
# COMPACT_ATOMS: atom_id res chain seq x y z
N MET A 1 23.43 -2.57 -19.76
CA MET A 1 22.62 -1.53 -19.07
C MET A 1 22.97 -1.47 -17.59
N ALA A 2 22.65 -2.47 -16.75
CA ALA A 2 22.89 -2.40 -15.30
C ALA A 2 24.35 -2.09 -14.89
N LYS A 3 25.35 -2.72 -15.52
CA LYS A 3 26.80 -2.46 -15.29
C LYS A 3 27.24 -1.01 -15.51
N GLN A 4 26.48 -0.23 -16.26
CA GLN A 4 26.82 1.15 -16.62
C GLN A 4 25.98 2.16 -15.83
N ALA A 5 25.01 1.70 -15.03
CA ALA A 5 24.09 2.54 -14.29
C ALA A 5 24.55 2.69 -12.83
N THR A 6 24.40 3.88 -12.27
CA THR A 6 24.54 4.14 -10.84
C THR A 6 23.21 3.93 -10.08
N LEU A 7 22.09 4.09 -10.79
CA LEU A 7 20.73 3.92 -10.31
C LEU A 7 19.85 3.34 -11.43
N ILE A 8 19.02 2.37 -11.08
CA ILE A 8 17.97 1.80 -11.93
C ILE A 8 16.63 2.17 -11.33
N ILE A 9 15.78 2.83 -12.12
CA ILE A 9 14.41 3.18 -11.78
C ILE A 9 13.48 2.22 -12.53
N ASN A 10 12.82 1.32 -11.82
CA ASN A 10 11.88 0.38 -12.40
C ASN A 10 10.45 0.88 -12.20
N ALA A 11 9.87 1.44 -13.26
CA ALA A 11 8.55 2.08 -13.24
C ALA A 11 7.45 1.25 -13.92
N VAL A 12 7.76 0.01 -14.37
CA VAL A 12 6.85 -0.79 -15.19
C VAL A 12 6.68 -2.18 -14.60
N GLY A 13 5.44 -2.47 -14.18
CA GLY A 13 5.02 -3.79 -13.73
C GLY A 13 4.44 -4.65 -14.87
N PRO A 14 3.81 -5.79 -14.53
CA PRO A 14 3.65 -6.33 -13.17
C PRO A 14 4.98 -6.83 -12.59
N PHE A 15 5.30 -6.38 -11.37
CA PHE A 15 6.61 -6.60 -10.76
C PHE A 15 6.81 -8.06 -10.31
N ARG A 16 5.74 -8.75 -9.91
CA ARG A 16 5.76 -10.19 -9.60
C ARG A 16 6.32 -11.03 -10.74
N LEU A 17 6.02 -10.67 -11.97
CA LEU A 17 6.41 -11.43 -13.17
C LEU A 17 7.76 -10.97 -13.71
N HIS A 18 8.01 -9.66 -13.71
CA HIS A 18 9.13 -9.08 -14.47
C HIS A 18 10.12 -8.26 -13.63
N GLY A 19 9.82 -7.99 -12.36
CA GLY A 19 10.65 -7.13 -11.50
C GLY A 19 11.94 -7.81 -11.03
N GLU A 20 11.90 -9.10 -10.70
CA GLU A 20 13.03 -9.81 -10.10
C GLU A 20 14.32 -9.78 -10.95
N PRO A 21 14.27 -10.03 -12.28
CA PRO A 21 15.47 -9.91 -13.11
C PRO A 21 16.12 -8.52 -13.07
N VAL A 22 15.32 -7.45 -12.92
CA VAL A 22 15.80 -6.06 -12.91
C VAL A 22 16.55 -5.76 -11.61
N VAL A 23 15.96 -6.06 -10.45
CA VAL A 23 16.61 -5.84 -9.15
C VAL A 23 17.82 -6.72 -8.97
N LYS A 24 17.77 -7.98 -9.43
CA LYS A 24 18.93 -8.89 -9.44
C LYS A 24 20.08 -8.27 -10.22
N ALA A 25 19.82 -7.80 -11.44
CA ALA A 25 20.85 -7.17 -12.26
C ALA A 25 21.39 -5.89 -11.64
N ALA A 26 20.55 -5.09 -10.96
CA ALA A 26 21.01 -3.91 -10.24
C ALA A 26 22.00 -4.28 -9.14
N VAL A 27 21.59 -5.19 -8.25
CA VAL A 27 22.38 -5.60 -7.08
C VAL A 27 23.69 -6.29 -7.49
N GLU A 28 23.65 -7.22 -8.44
CA GLU A 28 24.85 -7.95 -8.91
C GLU A 28 25.89 -7.04 -9.56
N ASN A 29 25.49 -5.90 -10.10
CA ASN A 29 26.38 -5.01 -10.85
C ASN A 29 26.68 -3.70 -10.11
N GLY A 30 26.33 -3.60 -8.81
CA GLY A 30 26.68 -2.43 -8.00
C GLY A 30 25.87 -1.17 -8.32
N ALA A 31 24.68 -1.33 -8.92
CA ALA A 31 23.76 -0.22 -9.17
C ALA A 31 22.70 -0.15 -8.06
N ASN A 32 22.38 1.08 -7.63
CA ASN A 32 21.22 1.31 -6.77
C ASN A 32 19.93 0.98 -7.54
N TYR A 33 18.87 0.66 -6.82
CA TYR A 33 17.59 0.28 -7.39
C TYR A 33 16.44 0.97 -6.65
N ILE A 34 15.50 1.50 -7.42
CA ILE A 34 14.24 2.04 -6.93
C ILE A 34 13.08 1.57 -7.81
N ASP A 35 11.92 1.31 -7.21
CA ASP A 35 10.71 1.02 -7.96
C ASP A 35 9.44 1.64 -7.39
N VAL A 36 8.38 1.55 -8.18
CA VAL A 36 7.03 2.01 -7.83
C VAL A 36 6.08 0.85 -7.52
N SER A 37 6.62 -0.31 -7.14
CA SER A 37 5.82 -1.53 -6.97
C SER A 37 4.84 -1.42 -5.80
N GLY A 38 3.59 -1.80 -6.08
CA GLY A 38 2.51 -1.94 -5.12
C GLY A 38 2.23 -3.38 -4.70
N GLU A 39 3.15 -4.30 -4.93
CA GLU A 39 2.91 -5.74 -4.84
C GLU A 39 3.64 -6.33 -3.63
N PRO A 40 2.96 -6.59 -2.48
CA PRO A 40 3.63 -7.02 -1.24
C PRO A 40 4.50 -8.27 -1.39
N ALA A 41 4.02 -9.27 -2.13
CA ALA A 41 4.77 -10.49 -2.38
C ALA A 41 6.07 -10.23 -3.12
N TYR A 42 6.07 -9.31 -4.08
CA TYR A 42 7.29 -8.91 -4.78
C TYR A 42 8.23 -8.16 -3.83
N LEU A 43 7.74 -7.13 -3.13
CA LEU A 43 8.55 -6.32 -2.21
C LEU A 43 9.25 -7.17 -1.13
N GLU A 44 8.51 -8.10 -0.53
CA GLU A 44 9.05 -8.99 0.51
C GLU A 44 10.01 -10.05 -0.07
N LYS A 45 9.73 -10.56 -1.28
CA LYS A 45 10.65 -11.46 -2.00
C LYS A 45 11.97 -10.78 -2.31
N VAL A 46 11.94 -9.52 -2.72
CA VAL A 46 13.14 -8.73 -3.00
C VAL A 46 13.99 -8.58 -1.74
N GLU A 47 13.38 -8.21 -0.61
CA GLU A 47 14.09 -8.12 0.67
C GLU A 47 14.69 -9.47 1.06
N MET A 48 13.88 -10.53 1.06
CA MET A 48 14.32 -11.88 1.45
C MET A 48 15.52 -12.36 0.63
N LYS A 49 15.52 -12.11 -0.68
CA LYS A 49 16.58 -12.62 -1.58
C LYS A 49 17.80 -11.72 -1.66
N TYR A 50 17.61 -10.39 -1.68
CA TYR A 50 18.65 -9.46 -2.09
C TYR A 50 19.15 -8.53 -0.98
N ALA A 51 18.50 -8.46 0.19
CA ALA A 51 18.91 -7.53 1.25
C ALA A 51 20.35 -7.75 1.74
N ARG A 52 20.80 -9.02 1.82
CA ARG A 52 22.18 -9.35 2.21
C ARG A 52 23.18 -8.88 1.15
N GLN A 53 22.97 -9.30 -0.10
CA GLN A 53 23.87 -9.00 -1.21
C GLN A 53 23.93 -7.48 -1.50
N ALA A 54 22.80 -6.78 -1.39
CA ALA A 54 22.76 -5.32 -1.51
C ALA A 54 23.63 -4.63 -0.46
N ARG A 55 23.58 -5.10 0.80
CA ARG A 55 24.44 -4.60 1.88
C ARG A 55 25.93 -4.89 1.63
N GLU A 56 26.26 -6.10 1.20
CA GLU A 56 27.64 -6.49 0.86
C GLU A 56 28.22 -5.66 -0.29
N ASN A 57 27.39 -5.36 -1.30
CA ASN A 57 27.77 -4.56 -2.46
C ASN A 57 27.66 -3.04 -2.23
N GLY A 58 27.18 -2.60 -1.06
CA GLY A 58 27.03 -1.18 -0.73
C GLY A 58 25.99 -0.44 -1.59
N VAL A 59 24.96 -1.13 -2.07
CA VAL A 59 23.89 -0.56 -2.89
C VAL A 59 22.56 -0.48 -2.15
N TYR A 60 21.78 0.54 -2.48
CA TYR A 60 20.42 0.73 -1.97
C TYR A 60 19.38 0.07 -2.87
N VAL A 61 18.41 -0.62 -2.26
CA VAL A 61 17.25 -1.22 -2.93
C VAL A 61 16.00 -0.68 -2.26
N VAL A 62 15.31 0.25 -2.92
CA VAL A 62 14.15 0.97 -2.36
C VAL A 62 12.90 0.63 -3.17
N GLY A 63 12.09 -0.29 -2.65
CA GLY A 63 10.80 -0.60 -3.26
C GLY A 63 9.73 0.42 -2.90
N ALA A 64 8.58 0.34 -3.58
CA ALA A 64 7.36 1.06 -3.21
C ALA A 64 7.53 2.59 -3.09
N SER A 65 8.41 3.17 -3.91
CA SER A 65 8.60 4.62 -4.04
C SER A 65 7.62 5.25 -5.05
N GLY A 66 6.52 4.55 -5.31
CA GLY A 66 5.40 5.08 -6.06
C GLY A 66 4.58 6.05 -5.21
N TYR A 67 3.82 6.89 -5.89
CA TYR A 67 2.97 7.88 -5.26
C TYR A 67 1.97 7.25 -4.25
N ASP A 68 1.38 6.10 -4.55
CA ASP A 68 0.40 5.43 -3.67
C ASP A 68 1.01 4.83 -2.39
N TYR A 69 2.32 4.58 -2.34
CA TYR A 69 2.93 3.73 -1.30
C TYR A 69 3.93 4.48 -0.42
N GLY A 70 4.77 5.35 -1.02
CA GLY A 70 5.73 6.15 -0.26
C GLY A 70 5.06 7.17 0.66
N THR A 71 3.87 7.66 0.29
CA THR A 71 3.08 8.64 1.04
C THR A 71 2.62 8.10 2.40
N GLN A 72 2.40 6.80 2.52
CA GLN A 72 1.94 6.17 3.77
C GLN A 72 3.04 6.06 4.82
N ASP A 73 4.26 5.73 4.40
CA ASP A 73 5.43 5.73 5.29
C ASP A 73 5.80 7.16 5.72
N LEU A 74 5.72 8.12 4.80
CA LEU A 74 5.93 9.54 5.11
C LEU A 74 4.87 10.08 6.07
N GLY A 75 3.59 9.81 5.83
CA GLY A 75 2.51 10.26 6.71
C GLY A 75 2.55 9.58 8.08
N THR A 76 2.97 8.30 8.13
CA THR A 76 3.27 7.60 9.38
C THR A 76 4.38 8.29 10.16
N ASP A 77 5.50 8.60 9.52
CA ASP A 77 6.64 9.25 10.16
C ASP A 77 6.30 10.67 10.64
N LEU A 78 5.57 11.43 9.82
CA LEU A 78 5.07 12.74 10.20
C LEU A 78 4.16 12.67 11.43
N LEU A 79 3.22 11.71 11.46
CA LEU A 79 2.36 11.53 12.63
C LEU A 79 3.15 11.17 13.88
N LYS A 80 4.13 10.27 13.78
CA LYS A 80 5.02 9.93 14.91
C LYS A 80 5.74 11.17 15.42
N ARG A 81 6.25 12.02 14.52
CA ARG A 81 6.94 13.27 14.90
C ARG A 81 6.03 14.31 15.53
N ASN A 82 4.74 14.31 15.18
CA ASN A 82 3.73 15.23 15.72
C ASN A 82 2.96 14.65 16.93
N PHE A 83 3.36 13.49 17.43
CA PHE A 83 2.73 12.83 18.56
C PHE A 83 3.78 12.51 19.64
N ASP A 84 4.00 13.48 20.52
CA ASP A 84 5.01 13.36 21.58
C ASP A 84 4.71 12.27 22.62
N ASP A 85 3.44 11.88 22.76
CA ASP A 85 3.00 10.85 23.70
C ASP A 85 2.96 9.44 23.04
N THR A 86 2.22 8.50 23.63
CA THR A 86 2.12 7.14 23.10
C THR A 86 1.04 6.99 22.02
N LEU A 87 1.46 6.89 20.75
CA LEU A 87 0.56 6.57 19.64
C LEU A 87 0.07 5.11 19.75
N GLY A 88 -1.26 4.90 19.72
CA GLY A 88 -1.86 3.57 19.81
C GLY A 88 -2.21 2.99 18.45
N TYR A 89 -2.95 3.77 17.68
CA TYR A 89 -3.30 3.39 16.32
C TYR A 89 -3.47 4.58 15.40
N PHE A 90 -3.44 4.25 14.13
CA PHE A 90 -3.48 5.18 13.05
C PHE A 90 -4.41 4.68 11.94
N GLU A 91 -5.21 5.58 11.39
CA GLU A 91 -6.11 5.31 10.27
C GLU A 91 -5.77 6.22 9.09
N ALA A 92 -5.37 5.61 7.98
CA ALA A 92 -5.06 6.28 6.73
C ALA A 92 -6.23 6.21 5.77
N PHE A 93 -6.56 7.35 5.16
CA PHE A 93 -7.59 7.44 4.14
C PHE A 93 -7.01 8.11 2.91
N VAL A 94 -7.20 7.46 1.75
CA VAL A 94 -6.99 8.11 0.46
C VAL A 94 -8.35 8.53 -0.10
N LYS A 95 -8.46 9.79 -0.51
CA LYS A 95 -9.60 10.30 -1.27
C LYS A 95 -9.10 10.71 -2.64
N ASN A 96 -9.65 10.12 -3.69
CA ASN A 96 -9.35 10.52 -5.06
C ASN A 96 -10.35 11.57 -5.54
N ASN A 97 -9.85 12.69 -6.05
CA ASN A 97 -10.63 13.77 -6.64
C ASN A 97 -10.34 13.79 -8.14
N PHE A 98 -11.28 13.28 -8.93
CA PHE A 98 -11.13 13.19 -10.38
C PHE A 98 -11.70 14.41 -11.07
N GLY A 99 -10.98 14.87 -12.10
CA GLY A 99 -11.43 15.94 -12.98
C GLY A 99 -12.62 15.56 -13.88
N PRO A 100 -13.16 16.54 -14.63
CA PRO A 100 -14.24 16.31 -15.59
C PRO A 100 -13.95 15.22 -16.62
N SER A 101 -12.67 15.03 -16.97
CA SER A 101 -12.26 14.04 -17.96
C SER A 101 -12.31 12.58 -17.47
N ALA A 102 -12.65 12.35 -16.20
CA ALA A 102 -12.60 11.06 -15.50
C ALA A 102 -11.22 10.38 -15.56
N TYR A 103 -10.62 10.04 -14.43
CA TYR A 103 -9.28 9.45 -14.43
C TYR A 103 -9.31 8.00 -14.91
N SER A 104 -8.34 7.62 -15.75
CA SER A 104 -8.12 6.22 -16.14
C SER A 104 -6.72 5.77 -15.73
N TYR A 105 -6.61 4.52 -15.28
CA TYR A 105 -5.36 3.87 -14.90
C TYR A 105 -4.78 3.09 -16.09
N SER A 106 -3.50 2.72 -16.03
CA SER A 106 -2.86 1.87 -17.04
C SER A 106 -3.36 0.43 -16.96
N SER A 107 -3.41 -0.27 -18.10
CA SER A 107 -3.72 -1.71 -18.13
C SER A 107 -2.73 -2.55 -17.31
N THR A 108 -1.48 -2.10 -17.14
CA THR A 108 -0.54 -2.73 -16.20
C THR A 108 -1.09 -2.79 -14.77
N SER A 109 -1.79 -1.75 -14.32
CA SER A 109 -2.41 -1.70 -12.99
C SER A 109 -3.57 -2.69 -12.89
N TYR A 110 -4.30 -2.92 -13.99
CA TYR A 110 -5.37 -3.93 -14.07
C TYR A 110 -4.83 -5.34 -13.86
N TYR A 111 -3.76 -5.70 -14.56
CA TYR A 111 -3.12 -7.02 -14.41
C TYR A 111 -2.51 -7.20 -13.02
N THR A 112 -1.89 -6.14 -12.47
CA THR A 112 -1.37 -6.13 -11.10
C THR A 112 -2.48 -6.42 -10.07
N LEU A 113 -3.64 -5.79 -10.25
CA LEU A 113 -4.82 -6.01 -9.40
C LEU A 113 -5.35 -7.44 -9.57
N MET A 114 -5.43 -7.94 -10.80
CA MET A 114 -5.88 -9.30 -11.10
C MET A 114 -5.00 -10.34 -10.40
N ASP A 115 -3.68 -10.20 -10.51
CA ASP A 115 -2.72 -11.11 -9.89
C ASP A 115 -2.79 -11.04 -8.38
N SER A 116 -2.91 -9.82 -7.81
CA SER A 116 -3.02 -9.63 -6.36
C SER A 116 -4.27 -10.26 -5.76
N LEU A 117 -5.41 -10.23 -6.47
CA LEU A 117 -6.68 -10.80 -6.01
C LEU A 117 -6.80 -12.31 -6.26
N SER A 118 -6.07 -12.84 -7.24
CA SER A 118 -6.14 -14.26 -7.64
C SER A 118 -5.07 -15.15 -7.01
N SER A 119 -3.89 -14.60 -6.68
CA SER A 119 -2.68 -15.40 -6.39
C SER A 119 -2.34 -15.50 -4.89
N THR A 120 -3.28 -15.18 -4.00
CA THR A 120 -3.00 -14.97 -2.57
C THR A 120 -2.42 -16.20 -1.84
N GLU A 121 -2.65 -17.41 -2.35
CA GLU A 121 -2.11 -18.66 -1.80
C GLU A 121 -0.76 -19.07 -2.41
N GLU A 122 -0.51 -18.73 -3.67
CA GLU A 122 0.70 -19.15 -4.41
C GLU A 122 1.96 -18.39 -3.98
N ASP A 123 1.78 -17.21 -3.39
CA ASP A 123 2.89 -16.30 -3.07
C ASP A 123 3.74 -16.71 -1.88
N ASN A 124 3.27 -17.64 -1.05
CA ASN A 124 3.94 -17.97 0.22
C ASN A 124 4.24 -16.72 1.08
N LEU A 125 3.41 -15.66 0.97
CA LEU A 125 3.64 -14.37 1.64
C LEU A 125 3.83 -14.55 3.15
N GLY A 126 3.02 -15.39 3.78
CA GLY A 126 3.16 -15.71 5.19
C GLY A 126 4.50 -16.36 5.55
N GLN A 127 5.09 -17.17 4.66
CA GLN A 127 6.42 -17.75 4.84
C GLN A 127 7.51 -16.69 4.67
N MET A 128 7.40 -15.86 3.63
CA MET A 128 8.34 -14.75 3.42
C MET A 128 8.37 -13.82 4.62
N ARG A 129 7.20 -13.38 5.12
CA ARG A 129 7.09 -12.57 6.35
C ARG A 129 7.78 -13.21 7.54
N ARG A 130 7.62 -14.53 7.77
CA ARG A 130 8.31 -15.24 8.85
C ARG A 130 9.84 -15.27 8.67
N SER A 131 10.33 -15.20 7.43
CA SER A 131 11.76 -15.18 7.14
C SER A 131 12.38 -13.79 7.36
N ILE A 132 11.69 -12.73 6.95
CA ILE A 132 12.22 -11.34 7.03
C ILE A 132 11.87 -10.66 8.36
N MET A 133 10.78 -11.08 9.01
CA MET A 133 10.30 -10.58 10.30
C MET A 133 10.06 -11.78 11.25
N PRO A 134 11.12 -12.48 11.69
CA PRO A 134 10.99 -13.70 12.50
C PRO A 134 10.42 -13.45 13.90
N ASP A 135 10.69 -12.28 14.46
CA ASP A 135 10.22 -11.90 15.80
C ASP A 135 8.82 -11.28 15.76
N ARG A 136 8.14 -11.30 16.90
CA ARG A 136 6.80 -10.71 17.03
C ARG A 136 6.89 -9.32 17.62
N LEU A 137 6.22 -8.37 16.97
CA LEU A 137 5.92 -7.08 17.57
C LEU A 137 5.03 -7.24 18.82
N PRO A 138 5.22 -6.41 19.86
CA PRO A 138 4.38 -6.43 21.04
C PRO A 138 2.91 -6.19 20.68
N LYS A 139 2.01 -6.95 21.28
CA LYS A 139 0.57 -6.79 21.11
C LYS A 139 0.02 -5.89 22.20
N THR A 140 -0.70 -4.84 21.82
CA THR A 140 -1.52 -4.07 22.76
C THR A 140 -2.84 -4.80 23.01
N LYS A 141 -3.39 -4.72 24.24
CA LYS A 141 -4.75 -5.24 24.50
C LYS A 141 -5.82 -4.45 23.76
N PHE A 142 -5.59 -3.17 23.54
CA PHE A 142 -6.44 -2.31 22.72
C PHE A 142 -6.56 -2.85 21.30
N LYS A 143 -7.78 -2.84 20.74
CA LYS A 143 -8.06 -3.19 19.35
C LYS A 143 -8.57 -1.96 18.61
N VAL A 144 -8.03 -1.72 17.42
CA VAL A 144 -8.55 -0.67 16.52
C VAL A 144 -10.03 -0.89 16.25
N PRO A 145 -10.85 0.18 16.22
CA PRO A 145 -12.25 0.08 15.83
C PRO A 145 -12.41 -0.66 14.48
N ASP A 146 -13.24 -1.70 14.48
CA ASP A 146 -13.51 -2.47 13.27
C ASP A 146 -14.49 -1.71 12.37
N LYS A 147 -13.95 -1.12 11.31
CA LYS A 147 -14.73 -0.52 10.21
C LYS A 147 -14.76 -1.55 9.09
N GLY A 148 -15.85 -2.31 9.05
CA GLY A 148 -16.05 -3.43 8.12
C GLY A 148 -16.03 -3.05 6.63
N LEU A 149 -16.63 -3.87 5.78
CA LEU A 149 -16.52 -3.73 4.32
C LEU A 149 -17.07 -2.40 3.75
N LEU A 150 -18.00 -1.76 4.45
CA LEU A 150 -18.53 -0.46 4.12
C LEU A 150 -18.84 0.29 5.40
N TRP A 151 -18.34 1.52 5.54
CA TRP A 151 -18.54 2.31 6.75
C TRP A 151 -18.79 3.79 6.41
N LYS A 152 -19.64 4.45 7.19
CA LYS A 152 -19.89 5.89 7.06
C LYS A 152 -18.91 6.66 7.95
N LEU A 153 -17.97 7.37 7.33
CA LEU A 153 -16.97 8.17 8.04
C LEU A 153 -17.55 9.54 8.41
N LYS A 154 -17.25 9.98 9.64
CA LYS A 154 -17.63 11.27 10.20
C LYS A 154 -16.45 11.87 10.97
N GLU A 155 -15.45 12.35 10.24
CA GLU A 155 -14.38 13.17 10.79
C GLU A 155 -14.54 14.62 10.28
N ASN A 156 -14.04 15.60 11.02
CA ASN A 156 -14.27 17.01 10.69
C ASN A 156 -13.72 17.39 9.30
N SER A 157 -12.58 16.83 8.91
CA SER A 157 -11.94 17.08 7.62
C SER A 157 -12.25 16.04 6.54
N LEU A 158 -12.92 14.93 6.89
CA LEU A 158 -13.28 13.88 5.93
C LEU A 158 -14.60 13.22 6.30
N GLN A 159 -15.57 13.33 5.40
CA GLN A 159 -16.90 12.75 5.54
C GLN A 159 -17.24 11.96 4.28
N GLY A 160 -18.01 10.88 4.45
CA GLY A 160 -18.46 10.07 3.33
C GLY A 160 -18.53 8.59 3.68
N TRP A 161 -18.20 7.77 2.69
CA TRP A 161 -18.21 6.32 2.77
C TRP A 161 -16.82 5.79 2.53
N ILE A 162 -16.42 4.80 3.32
CA ILE A 162 -15.09 4.19 3.20
C ILE A 162 -15.22 2.71 2.91
N LEU A 163 -14.25 2.20 2.17
CA LEU A 163 -13.99 0.77 1.99
C LEU A 163 -12.57 0.47 2.48
N PRO A 164 -12.31 -0.73 3.04
CA PRO A 164 -10.95 -1.18 3.29
C PRO A 164 -10.09 -1.10 2.02
N PHE A 165 -8.89 -0.55 2.11
CA PHE A 165 -7.97 -0.45 0.98
C PHE A 165 -7.04 -1.67 0.94
N PRO A 166 -7.16 -2.58 -0.06
CA PRO A 166 -6.39 -3.82 -0.13
C PRO A 166 -4.99 -3.61 -0.78
N GLY A 167 -4.32 -2.50 -0.47
CA GLY A 167 -3.02 -2.14 -1.03
C GLY A 167 -1.81 -2.65 -0.24
N ALA A 168 -0.61 -2.29 -0.72
CA ALA A 168 0.66 -2.64 -0.06
C ALA A 168 0.97 -1.84 1.21
N ASP A 169 0.29 -0.71 1.41
CA ASP A 169 0.51 0.28 2.47
C ASP A 169 0.70 -0.36 3.84
N LYS A 170 -0.25 -1.21 4.25
CA LYS A 170 -0.20 -1.89 5.53
C LYS A 170 1.04 -2.79 5.65
N SER A 171 1.41 -3.47 4.57
CA SER A 171 2.59 -4.34 4.51
C SER A 171 3.88 -3.54 4.63
N ILE A 172 3.96 -2.40 3.97
CA ILE A 172 5.12 -1.51 3.96
C ILE A 172 5.30 -0.90 5.35
N VAL A 173 4.25 -0.28 5.90
CA VAL A 173 4.28 0.32 7.24
C VAL A 173 4.60 -0.74 8.30
N GLN A 174 4.07 -1.96 8.18
CA GLN A 174 4.42 -3.05 9.10
C GLN A 174 5.92 -3.42 9.07
N ARG A 175 6.53 -3.46 7.88
CA ARG A 175 7.97 -3.70 7.73
C ARG A 175 8.80 -2.56 8.32
N SER A 176 8.43 -1.31 8.00
CA SER A 176 9.08 -0.11 8.55
C SER A 176 8.97 -0.08 10.08
N GLN A 177 7.82 -0.45 10.65
CA GLN A 177 7.64 -0.60 12.10
C GLN A 177 8.44 -1.74 12.71
N TYR A 178 8.56 -2.88 12.02
CA TYR A 178 9.39 -3.99 12.48
C TYR A 178 10.85 -3.55 12.64
N TYR A 179 11.40 -2.90 11.62
CA TYR A 179 12.74 -2.33 11.68
C TYR A 179 12.87 -1.30 12.80
N ASP A 180 11.95 -0.35 12.90
CA ASP A 180 11.94 0.69 13.93
C ASP A 180 11.93 0.12 15.36
N TYR A 181 11.17 -0.94 15.60
CA TYR A 181 11.10 -1.58 16.91
C TYR A 181 12.39 -2.29 17.28
N HIS A 182 12.91 -3.12 16.37
CA HIS A 182 14.08 -3.96 16.66
C HIS A 182 15.40 -3.20 16.59
N VAL A 183 15.49 -2.16 15.76
CA VAL A 183 16.73 -1.41 15.54
C VAL A 183 16.74 -0.08 16.28
N ASN A 184 15.63 0.65 16.25
CA ASN A 184 15.55 1.99 16.81
C ASN A 184 14.86 2.05 18.19
N GLY A 185 14.38 0.92 18.73
CA GLY A 185 13.68 0.85 20.00
C GLY A 185 12.34 1.61 20.02
N LYS A 186 11.78 1.94 18.85
CA LYS A 186 10.54 2.70 18.73
C LYS A 186 9.33 1.77 18.89
N ARG A 187 8.38 2.17 19.73
CA ARG A 187 7.15 1.40 19.95
C ARG A 187 6.31 1.30 18.66
N PRO A 188 5.78 0.11 18.32
CA PRO A 188 4.86 -0.03 17.20
C PRO A 188 3.44 0.43 17.58
N PHE A 189 2.66 0.74 16.55
CA PHE A 189 1.26 1.15 16.59
C PHE A 189 0.45 0.33 15.56
N GLN A 190 -0.86 0.27 15.74
CA GLN A 190 -1.74 -0.43 14.81
C GLN A 190 -2.12 0.50 13.63
N ILE A 191 -2.21 -0.05 12.42
CA ILE A 191 -2.63 0.71 11.23
C ILE A 191 -3.82 0.07 10.52
N SER A 192 -4.76 0.92 10.11
CA SER A 192 -5.86 0.59 9.19
C SER A 192 -5.85 1.55 8.00
N THR A 193 -6.09 1.03 6.80
CA THR A 193 -6.03 1.77 5.55
C THR A 193 -7.36 1.67 4.80
N TYR A 194 -7.84 2.81 4.29
CA TYR A 194 -9.15 2.94 3.68
C TYR A 194 -9.10 3.83 2.44
N ILE A 195 -10.01 3.58 1.51
CA ILE A 195 -10.34 4.50 0.42
C ILE A 195 -11.67 5.18 0.73
N ALA A 196 -11.73 6.50 0.56
CA ALA A 196 -12.89 7.33 0.89
C ALA A 196 -13.62 7.83 -0.36
N PHE A 197 -14.95 7.84 -0.28
CA PHE A 197 -15.87 8.28 -1.31
C PHE A 197 -16.87 9.29 -0.74
N GLU A 198 -17.19 10.32 -1.50
CA GLU A 198 -18.26 11.25 -1.13
C GLU A 198 -19.64 10.57 -1.24
N SER A 199 -19.81 9.72 -2.25
CA SER A 199 -21.08 9.05 -2.54
C SER A 199 -21.09 7.57 -2.13
N LEU A 200 -22.19 7.14 -1.51
CA LEU A 200 -22.49 5.73 -1.24
C LEU A 200 -22.53 4.91 -2.54
N SER A 201 -23.10 5.47 -3.60
CA SER A 201 -23.24 4.77 -4.88
C SER A 201 -21.87 4.40 -5.45
N ASN A 202 -20.90 5.31 -5.39
CA ASN A 202 -19.56 5.08 -5.92
C ASN A 202 -18.81 4.05 -5.09
N ALA A 203 -18.97 4.09 -3.76
CA ALA A 203 -18.42 3.06 -2.88
C ALA A 203 -19.02 1.67 -3.18
N LEU A 204 -20.33 1.58 -3.36
CA LEU A 204 -20.99 0.31 -3.68
C LEU A 204 -20.62 -0.21 -5.08
N LEU A 205 -20.53 0.68 -6.07
CA LEU A 205 -20.14 0.30 -7.44
C LEU A 205 -18.71 -0.24 -7.47
N LEU A 206 -17.75 0.46 -6.85
CA LEU A 206 -16.37 -0.02 -6.82
C LEU A 206 -16.26 -1.30 -5.97
N GLY A 207 -16.87 -1.35 -4.79
CA GLY A 207 -16.83 -2.52 -3.92
C GLY A 207 -17.44 -3.76 -4.58
N GLY A 208 -18.57 -3.59 -5.28
CA GLY A 208 -19.21 -4.62 -6.07
C GLY A 208 -18.35 -5.08 -7.24
N TRP A 209 -17.78 -4.14 -7.99
CA TRP A 209 -16.87 -4.44 -9.10
C TRP A 209 -15.63 -5.21 -8.63
N MET A 210 -14.96 -4.75 -7.58
CA MET A 210 -13.78 -5.41 -6.98
C MET A 210 -14.09 -6.84 -6.52
N THR A 211 -15.25 -7.03 -5.92
CA THR A 211 -15.70 -8.34 -5.44
C THR A 211 -15.95 -9.29 -6.62
N ALA A 212 -16.69 -8.85 -7.63
CA ALA A 212 -16.97 -9.64 -8.82
C ALA A 212 -15.68 -9.93 -9.61
N PHE A 213 -14.84 -8.92 -9.81
CA PHE A 213 -13.56 -9.04 -10.50
C PHE A 213 -12.64 -10.05 -9.80
N GLY A 214 -12.48 -9.93 -8.47
CA GLY A 214 -11.70 -10.86 -7.67
C GLY A 214 -12.21 -12.31 -7.76
N MET A 215 -13.53 -12.53 -7.70
CA MET A 215 -14.12 -13.86 -7.85
C MET A 215 -13.90 -14.43 -9.26
N LEU A 216 -14.17 -13.64 -10.31
CA LEU A 216 -14.04 -14.07 -11.70
C LEU A 216 -12.58 -14.32 -12.10
N SER A 217 -11.62 -13.60 -11.51
CA SER A 217 -10.18 -13.79 -11.78
C SER A 217 -9.64 -15.16 -11.34
N LYS A 218 -10.36 -15.88 -10.46
CA LYS A 218 -9.95 -17.19 -9.93
C LYS A 218 -10.26 -18.35 -10.86
N PHE A 219 -11.23 -18.22 -11.77
CA PHE A 219 -11.59 -19.29 -12.69
C PHE A 219 -10.92 -19.07 -14.05
N SER A 220 -10.26 -20.10 -14.57
CA SER A 220 -9.43 -19.98 -15.79
C SER A 220 -10.19 -19.45 -17.01
N THR A 221 -11.45 -19.86 -17.21
CA THR A 221 -12.28 -19.39 -18.34
C THR A 221 -12.62 -17.91 -18.23
N THR A 222 -13.09 -17.46 -17.07
CA THR A 222 -13.45 -16.06 -16.85
C THR A 222 -12.22 -15.17 -16.74
N ARG A 223 -11.11 -15.69 -16.21
CA ARG A 223 -9.82 -15.00 -16.20
C ARG A 223 -9.35 -14.68 -17.62
N LYS A 224 -9.39 -15.64 -18.55
CA LYS A 224 -9.05 -15.39 -19.96
C LYS A 224 -9.91 -14.29 -20.59
N LEU A 225 -11.19 -14.23 -20.23
CA LEU A 225 -12.09 -13.17 -20.69
C LEU A 225 -11.66 -11.80 -20.14
N LEU A 226 -11.40 -11.72 -18.84
CA LEU A 226 -10.90 -10.49 -18.18
C LEU A 226 -9.58 -10.02 -18.80
N GLU A 227 -8.66 -10.94 -19.08
CA GLU A 227 -7.36 -10.65 -19.71
C GLU A 227 -7.50 -10.17 -21.16
N SER A 228 -8.51 -10.67 -21.88
CA SER A 228 -8.76 -10.33 -23.30
C SER A 228 -9.45 -8.98 -23.49
N TYR A 229 -10.19 -8.50 -22.48
CA TYR A 229 -11.02 -7.30 -22.58
C TYR A 229 -10.89 -6.39 -21.35
N PRO A 230 -9.68 -5.93 -20.98
CA PRO A 230 -9.45 -5.18 -19.74
C PRO A 230 -10.25 -3.87 -19.68
N GLU A 231 -10.36 -3.15 -20.80
CA GLU A 231 -11.09 -1.88 -20.84
C GLU A 231 -12.60 -2.08 -20.67
N GLN A 232 -13.18 -3.08 -21.35
CA GLN A 232 -14.62 -3.36 -21.28
C GLN A 232 -14.99 -3.95 -19.92
N CYS A 233 -14.20 -4.89 -19.41
CA CYS A 233 -14.43 -5.53 -18.10
C CYS A 233 -14.23 -4.56 -16.93
N SER A 234 -13.49 -3.46 -17.13
CA SER A 234 -13.31 -2.41 -16.13
C SER A 234 -14.15 -1.15 -16.37
N PHE A 235 -15.07 -1.18 -17.35
CA PHE A 235 -15.88 0.00 -17.71
C PHE A 235 -15.03 1.24 -18.03
N ASN A 236 -13.94 1.06 -18.77
CA ASN A 236 -12.96 2.08 -19.15
C ASN A 236 -12.16 2.68 -17.98
N MET A 237 -12.19 2.06 -16.79
CA MET A 237 -11.37 2.50 -15.65
C MET A 237 -9.88 2.22 -15.87
N PHE A 238 -9.54 1.14 -16.57
CA PHE A 238 -8.18 0.83 -16.99
C PHE A 238 -8.09 0.84 -18.52
N LYS A 239 -7.05 1.48 -19.06
CA LYS A 239 -6.83 1.65 -20.50
C LYS A 239 -5.39 1.37 -20.88
N ASP A 240 -5.17 0.88 -22.10
CA ASP A 240 -3.81 0.69 -22.63
C ASP A 240 -3.08 2.02 -22.87
N SER A 241 -3.83 3.07 -23.22
CA SER A 241 -3.31 4.43 -23.34
C SER A 241 -2.84 5.02 -22.00
N GLY A 242 -3.25 4.41 -20.88
CA GLY A 242 -3.05 4.95 -19.54
C GLY A 242 -3.76 6.29 -19.32
N THR A 243 -3.21 7.07 -18.40
CA THR A 243 -3.70 8.40 -18.02
C THR A 243 -3.17 9.47 -18.97
N THR A 244 -4.04 10.35 -19.47
CA THR A 244 -3.64 11.49 -20.29
C THR A 244 -3.07 12.63 -19.45
N LYS A 245 -2.32 13.55 -20.06
CA LYS A 245 -1.83 14.76 -19.36
C LYS A 245 -2.96 15.60 -18.76
N GLN A 246 -4.03 15.79 -19.52
CA GLN A 246 -5.21 16.52 -19.04
C GLN A 246 -5.83 15.85 -17.81
N GLN A 247 -6.01 14.52 -17.83
CA GLN A 247 -6.54 13.78 -16.67
C GLN A 247 -5.63 13.92 -15.45
N MET A 248 -4.30 13.91 -15.63
CA MET A 248 -3.33 14.14 -14.54
C MET A 248 -3.39 15.57 -14.00
N GLU A 249 -3.58 16.57 -14.85
CA GLU A 249 -3.68 17.98 -14.44
C GLU A 249 -5.00 18.30 -13.72
N GLU A 250 -6.09 17.65 -14.10
CA GLU A 250 -7.42 17.88 -13.51
C GLU A 250 -7.69 17.01 -12.26
N SER A 251 -6.86 16.01 -11.99
CA SER A 251 -7.07 15.07 -10.90
C SER A 251 -6.00 15.19 -9.84
N HIS A 252 -6.42 15.04 -8.59
CA HIS A 252 -5.51 14.96 -7.46
C HIS A 252 -6.12 13.98 -6.44
N PHE A 253 -5.39 13.75 -5.38
CA PHE A 253 -5.80 12.93 -4.27
C PHE A 253 -5.45 13.67 -3.00
N GLU A 254 -6.03 13.23 -1.89
CA GLU A 254 -5.75 13.77 -0.57
C GLU A 254 -5.55 12.58 0.36
N TYR A 255 -4.52 12.68 1.20
CA TYR A 255 -4.33 11.72 2.28
C TYR A 255 -4.73 12.32 3.62
N PHE A 256 -5.57 11.60 4.32
CA PHE A 256 -5.99 11.95 5.67
C PHE A 256 -5.41 10.95 6.64
N PHE A 257 -4.65 11.46 7.60
CA PHE A 257 -4.06 10.66 8.65
C PHE A 257 -4.71 11.01 9.99
N PHE A 258 -5.55 10.13 10.53
CA PHE A 258 -6.09 10.24 11.90
C PHE A 258 -5.37 9.31 12.88
N GLY A 259 -4.57 9.90 13.77
CA GLY A 259 -3.92 9.22 14.89
C GLY A 259 -4.73 9.29 16.18
N ARG A 260 -4.66 8.21 16.95
CA ARG A 260 -5.26 8.09 18.28
C ARG A 260 -4.26 7.41 19.21
N GLY A 261 -4.09 7.98 20.39
CA GLY A 261 -3.16 7.47 21.39
C GLY A 261 -3.55 7.90 22.79
N TRP A 262 -2.57 7.84 23.67
CA TRP A 262 -2.71 8.19 25.07
C TRP A 262 -1.79 9.35 25.44
N TYR A 263 -2.08 10.03 26.55
CA TYR A 263 -1.14 10.98 27.13
C TYR A 263 -0.02 10.22 27.88
N ASP A 264 1.13 10.85 28.05
CA ASP A 264 2.22 10.26 28.81
C ASP A 264 1.82 9.92 30.24
N GLY A 265 2.20 8.70 30.66
CA GLY A 265 1.83 8.14 31.97
C GLY A 265 0.51 7.36 31.99
N ASP A 266 -0.30 7.41 30.92
CA ASP A 266 -1.51 6.60 30.83
C ASP A 266 -1.20 5.10 30.73
N ASN A 267 -2.03 4.28 31.39
CA ASN A 267 -1.96 2.83 31.24
C ASN A 267 -2.62 2.38 29.93
N VAL A 268 -1.81 2.17 28.91
CA VAL A 268 -2.18 1.75 27.55
C VAL A 268 -2.93 0.41 27.46
N ASP A 269 -2.86 -0.43 28.50
CA ASP A 269 -3.54 -1.73 28.53
C ASP A 269 -4.91 -1.69 29.22
N GLU A 270 -5.23 -0.59 29.91
CA GLU A 270 -6.48 -0.40 30.65
C GLU A 270 -7.35 0.72 30.06
N LEU A 271 -6.73 1.75 29.49
CA LEU A 271 -7.44 2.91 28.95
C LEU A 271 -7.63 2.79 27.45
N ASN A 272 -8.79 3.26 26.96
CA ASN A 272 -8.95 3.55 25.55
C ASN A 272 -8.17 4.82 25.17
N PRO A 273 -7.67 4.93 23.92
CA PRO A 273 -7.03 6.14 23.43
C PRO A 273 -7.88 7.39 23.68
N ASN A 274 -7.32 8.36 24.40
CA ASN A 274 -7.96 9.59 24.85
C ASN A 274 -7.37 10.85 24.20
N LYS A 275 -6.28 10.71 23.43
CA LYS A 275 -5.63 11.78 22.66
C LYS A 275 -5.83 11.57 21.16
N LYS A 276 -6.10 12.66 20.45
CA LYS A 276 -6.27 12.68 18.99
C LYS A 276 -5.19 13.54 18.34
N VAL A 277 -4.68 13.09 17.20
CA VAL A 277 -3.83 13.90 16.31
C VAL A 277 -4.30 13.69 14.88
N ASN A 278 -4.23 14.75 14.08
CA ASN A 278 -4.55 14.69 12.66
C ASN A 278 -3.35 15.24 11.89
N ALA A 279 -2.94 14.56 10.83
CA ALA A 279 -2.05 15.11 9.83
C ALA A 279 -2.76 14.97 8.47
N ASN A 280 -3.07 16.08 7.83
CA ASN A 280 -3.73 16.09 6.53
C ASN A 280 -2.73 16.65 5.51
N HIS A 281 -2.55 15.97 4.39
CA HIS A 281 -1.63 16.35 3.32
C HIS A 281 -2.23 16.15 1.93
#